data_AF-A0A8D2JQH4-F1
#
_entry.id   AF-A0A8D2JQH4-F1
#
_cell.length_a   1.000
_cell.length_b   1.000
_cell.length_c   1.000
_cell.angle_alpha   90.00
_cell.angle_beta   90.00
_cell.angle_gamma   90.00
#
_symmetry.space_group_name_H-M   'P 1'
#
loop_
_entity.id
_entity.type
_entity.pdbx_description
1 polymer ?
#
loop_
_entity_poly.entity_id
_entity_poly.type
_entity_poly.pdbx_seq_one_letter_code
_entity_poly.pdbx_strand_id
1 'polypeptide(L)'
;MRSLGDQVRDWHLGTQAVARGDWDSALHLFSGISEQPARICFNVGCVHLLAGDPEAALRAFDQAVTKDSCMAVGFLQRGVANFQLER
;
A
#
# COMPACT_ATOMS: atom_id res chain seq x y z
N MET A 1 21.53 -5.37 -1.25
CA MET A 1 20.17 -5.96 -1.14
C MET A 1 19.83 -5.98 0.34
N ARG A 2 18.68 -5.42 0.78
CA ARG A 2 18.27 -5.46 2.20
C ARG A 2 17.93 -6.89 2.62
N SER A 3 18.28 -7.29 3.83
CA SER A 3 17.96 -8.64 4.31
C SER A 3 16.45 -8.81 4.51
N LEU A 4 15.97 -10.06 4.61
CA LEU A 4 14.56 -10.31 4.96
C LEU A 4 14.19 -9.67 6.31
N GLY A 5 15.12 -9.69 7.29
CA GLY A 5 14.91 -9.06 8.59
C GLY A 5 14.74 -7.55 8.50
N ASP A 6 15.53 -6.89 7.65
CA ASP A 6 15.40 -5.45 7.40
C ASP A 6 14.05 -5.13 6.74
N GLN A 7 13.62 -5.93 5.77
CA GLN A 7 12.33 -5.74 5.09
C GLN A 7 11.13 -5.90 6.05
N VAL A 8 11.17 -6.89 6.94
CA VAL A 8 10.13 -7.08 7.96
C VAL A 8 10.13 -5.90 8.95
N ARG A 9 11.32 -5.40 9.32
CA ARG A 9 11.45 -4.20 10.16
C ARG A 9 10.86 -2.97 9.48
N ASP A 10 11.20 -2.73 8.22
CA ASP A 10 10.68 -1.60 7.45
C ASP A 10 9.17 -1.66 7.31
N TRP A 11 8.61 -2.86 7.07
CA TRP A 11 7.17 -3.07 7.07
C TRP A 11 6.55 -2.69 8.42
N HIS A 12 7.11 -3.19 9.53
CA HIS A 12 6.61 -2.87 10.87
C HIS A 12 6.68 -1.37 11.19
N LEU A 13 7.79 -0.71 10.88
CA LEU A 13 7.93 0.73 11.07
C LEU A 13 6.96 1.51 10.19
N GLY A 14 6.72 1.05 8.96
CA GLY A 14 5.76 1.66 8.04
C GLY A 14 4.34 1.59 8.60
N THR A 15 3.90 0.46 9.14
CA THR A 15 2.56 0.35 9.77
C THR A 15 2.44 1.22 11.01
N GLN A 16 3.51 1.38 11.79
CA GLN A 16 3.54 2.33 12.91
C GLN A 16 3.45 3.79 12.44
N ALA A 17 4.07 4.15 11.31
CA ALA A 17 3.95 5.48 10.72
C ALA A 17 2.51 5.76 10.26
N VAL A 18 1.85 4.78 9.63
CA VAL A 18 0.42 4.85 9.31
C VAL A 18 -0.42 5.11 10.56
N ALA A 19 -0.17 4.40 11.66
CA ALA A 19 -0.90 4.59 12.91
C ALA A 19 -0.73 6.01 13.51
N ARG A 20 0.36 6.71 13.18
CA ARG A 20 0.63 8.09 13.61
C ARG A 20 0.11 9.15 12.66
N GLY A 21 -0.45 8.78 11.50
CA GLY A 21 -0.81 9.73 10.46
C GLY A 21 0.36 10.25 9.62
N ASP A 22 1.54 9.62 9.73
CA ASP A 22 2.75 10.03 9.02
C ASP A 22 2.86 9.29 7.69
N TRP A 23 2.13 9.80 6.70
CA TRP A 23 1.97 9.17 5.39
C TRP A 23 3.27 9.12 4.59
N ASP A 24 4.06 10.21 4.62
CA ASP A 24 5.33 10.29 3.90
C ASP A 24 6.34 9.27 4.42
N SER A 25 6.49 9.16 5.75
CA SER A 25 7.35 8.14 6.34
C SER A 25 6.85 6.73 6.03
N ALA A 26 5.54 6.48 6.07
CA ALA A 26 4.97 5.18 5.74
C ALA A 26 5.29 4.77 4.30
N LEU A 27 5.08 5.67 3.33
CA LEU A 27 5.38 5.43 1.91
C LEU A 27 6.89 5.22 1.69
N HIS A 28 7.73 6.02 2.35
CA HIS A 28 9.19 5.85 2.28
C HIS A 28 9.62 4.47 2.79
N LEU A 29 9.10 4.03 3.94
CA LEU A 29 9.42 2.74 4.53
C LEU A 29 8.95 1.57 3.65
N PHE A 30 7.73 1.65 3.10
CA PHE A 30 7.23 0.63 2.20
C PHE A 30 8.01 0.55 0.88
N SER A 31 8.49 1.68 0.35
CA SER A 31 9.34 1.70 -0.86
C SER A 31 10.68 0.98 -0.68
N GLY A 32 11.14 0.82 0.57
CA GLY A 32 12.36 0.11 0.92
C GLY A 32 12.24 -1.42 0.87
N ILE A 33 11.02 -1.96 0.76
CA ILE A 33 10.77 -3.40 0.72
C ILE A 33 10.89 -3.89 -0.72
N SER A 34 11.89 -4.75 -0.96
CA SER A 34 12.16 -5.30 -2.29
C SER A 34 11.00 -6.15 -2.82
N GLU A 35 10.92 -6.29 -4.15
CA GLU A 35 9.89 -7.06 -4.89
C GLU A 35 8.45 -6.53 -4.77
N GLN A 36 8.20 -5.56 -3.87
CA GLN A 36 6.88 -5.00 -3.56
C GLN A 36 5.78 -6.07 -3.62
N PRO A 37 5.72 -7.00 -2.64
CA PRO A 37 4.70 -8.03 -2.58
C PRO A 37 3.29 -7.43 -2.62
N ALA A 38 2.29 -8.21 -3.05
CA ALA A 38 0.89 -7.75 -3.14
C ALA A 38 0.41 -7.03 -1.86
N ARG A 39 0.79 -7.53 -0.68
CA ARG A 39 0.46 -6.93 0.62
C ARG A 39 1.09 -5.55 0.85
N ILE A 40 2.29 -5.31 0.32
CA ILE A 40 2.94 -4.00 0.40
C ILE A 40 2.29 -3.02 -0.57
N CYS A 41 2.01 -3.43 -1.81
CA CYS A 41 1.22 -2.63 -2.75
C CYS A 41 -0.16 -2.26 -2.16
N PHE A 42 -0.82 -3.22 -1.49
CA PHE A 42 -2.07 -2.97 -0.77
C PHE A 42 -1.91 -1.91 0.32
N ASN A 43 -0.90 -2.03 1.18
CA ASN A 43 -0.66 -1.06 2.24
C ASN A 43 -0.37 0.33 1.67
N VAL A 44 0.45 0.44 0.62
CA VAL A 44 0.70 1.69 -0.10
C VAL A 44 -0.60 2.31 -0.62
N GLY A 45 -1.49 1.50 -1.21
CA GLY A 45 -2.80 1.97 -1.65
C GLY A 45 -3.67 2.50 -0.51
N CYS A 46 -3.68 1.81 0.64
CA CYS A 46 -4.37 2.28 1.84
C CYS A 46 -3.78 3.60 2.36
N VAL A 47 -2.45 3.77 2.36
CA VAL A 47 -1.83 5.04 2.77
C VAL A 47 -2.25 6.18 1.85
N HIS A 48 -2.26 5.96 0.54
CA HIS A 48 -2.71 6.97 -0.41
C HIS A 48 -4.18 7.35 -0.21
N LEU A 49 -5.08 6.39 0.05
CA LEU A 49 -6.48 6.72 0.41
C LEU A 49 -6.57 7.56 1.68
N LEU A 50 -5.82 7.20 2.73
CA LEU A 50 -5.79 7.95 3.99
C LEU A 50 -5.20 9.36 3.82
N ALA A 51 -4.25 9.52 2.90
CA ALA A 51 -3.66 10.80 2.53
C ALA A 51 -4.53 11.63 1.57
N GLY A 52 -5.68 11.10 1.10
CA GLY A 52 -6.57 11.80 0.17
C GLY A 52 -6.13 11.79 -1.29
N ASP A 53 -5.32 10.81 -1.70
CA ASP A 53 -4.87 10.60 -3.09
C ASP A 53 -5.46 9.29 -3.67
N PRO A 54 -6.74 9.29 -4.07
CA PRO A 54 -7.40 8.11 -4.62
C PRO A 54 -6.81 7.64 -5.96
N GLU A 55 -6.22 8.54 -6.76
CA GLU A 55 -5.53 8.19 -8.00
C GLU A 55 -4.31 7.30 -7.74
N ALA A 56 -3.44 7.69 -6.81
CA ALA A 56 -2.28 6.90 -6.45
C ALA A 56 -2.69 5.60 -5.76
N ALA A 57 -3.75 5.65 -4.94
CA ALA A 57 -4.29 4.46 -4.32
C ALA A 57 -4.77 3.43 -5.35
N LEU A 58 -5.50 3.87 -6.38
CA LEU A 58 -5.99 3.00 -7.45
C LEU A 58 -4.82 2.28 -8.16
N ARG A 59 -3.76 3.01 -8.52
CA ARG A 59 -2.55 2.41 -9.14
C ARG A 59 -1.89 1.37 -8.24
N ALA A 60 -1.86 1.59 -6.93
CA ALA A 60 -1.29 0.65 -5.99
C ALA A 60 -2.17 -0.59 -5.79
N PHE A 61 -3.49 -0.42 -5.75
CA PHE A 61 -4.42 -1.55 -5.68
C PHE A 61 -4.43 -2.39 -6.96
N ASP A 62 -4.31 -1.77 -8.14
CA ASP A 62 -4.15 -2.47 -9.42
C ASP A 62 -2.92 -3.39 -9.39
N GLN A 63 -1.78 -2.89 -8.88
CA GLN A 63 -0.59 -3.71 -8.70
C GLN A 63 -0.82 -4.84 -7.70
N ALA A 64 -1.51 -4.57 -6.60
CA ALA A 64 -1.76 -5.56 -5.56
C ALA A 64 -2.61 -6.74 -6.08
N VAL A 65 -3.73 -6.46 -6.78
CA VAL A 65 -4.60 -7.51 -7.33
C VAL A 65 -4.01 -8.20 -8.56
N THR A 66 -3.10 -7.54 -9.28
CA THR A 66 -2.32 -8.17 -10.36
C THR A 66 -1.32 -9.19 -9.80
N LYS A 67 -0.71 -8.89 -8.64
CA LYS A 67 0.24 -9.79 -7.97
C LYS A 67 -0.45 -10.90 -7.18
N ASP A 68 -1.63 -10.66 -6.64
CA ASP A 68 -2.46 -11.65 -5.94
C ASP A 68 -3.92 -11.52 -6.39
N SER A 69 -4.30 -12.32 -7.38
CA SER A 69 -5.65 -12.36 -7.94
C SER A 69 -6.70 -12.93 -6.98
N CYS A 70 -6.28 -13.52 -5.86
CA CYS A 70 -7.16 -14.02 -4.81
C CYS A 70 -7.39 -12.99 -3.69
N MET A 71 -6.75 -11.82 -3.75
CA MET A 71 -6.85 -10.79 -2.73
C MET A 71 -8.18 -10.02 -2.82
N ALA A 72 -9.26 -10.63 -2.31
CA ALA A 72 -10.61 -10.05 -2.33
C ALA A 72 -10.67 -8.63 -1.73
N VAL A 73 -9.94 -8.37 -0.64
CA VAL A 73 -9.86 -7.04 -0.02
C VAL A 73 -9.19 -5.99 -0.93
N GLY A 74 -8.30 -6.42 -1.83
CA GLY A 74 -7.70 -5.56 -2.85
C GLY A 74 -8.70 -5.06 -3.86
N PHE A 75 -9.53 -5.96 -4.39
CA PHE A 75 -10.62 -5.58 -5.29
C PHE A 75 -11.64 -4.67 -4.60
N LEU A 76 -11.94 -4.91 -3.32
CA LEU A 76 -12.82 -4.03 -2.54
C LEU A 76 -12.24 -2.61 -2.45
N GLN A 77 -10.97 -2.47 -2.01
CA GLN A 77 -10.35 -1.15 -1.87
C GLN A 77 -10.12 -0.45 -3.22
N ARG A 78 -9.84 -1.22 -4.29
CA ARG A 78 -9.84 -0.70 -5.67
C ARG A 78 -11.21 -0.10 -6.04
N GLY A 79 -12.30 -0.76 -5.67
CA GLY A 79 -13.66 -0.24 -5.86
C GLY A 79 -13.91 1.03 -5.06
N VAL A 80 -13.47 1.10 -3.80
CA VAL A 80 -13.53 2.31 -2.96
C VAL A 80 -12.78 3.47 -3.63
N ALA A 81 -11.58 3.23 -4.16
CA ALA A 81 -10.82 4.25 -4.89
C ALA A 81 -11.58 4.74 -6.13
N ASN A 82 -12.12 3.85 -6.97
CA ASN A 82 -12.92 4.26 -8.13
C ASN A 82 -14.17 5.06 -7.74
N PHE A 83 -14.85 4.66 -6.67
CA PHE A 83 -16.00 5.38 -6.14
C PHE A 83 -15.63 6.82 -5.73
N GLN A 84 -14.50 7.02 -5.05
CA GLN A 84 -14.00 8.37 -4.71
C GLN A 84 -13.61 9.20 -5.95
N LEU A 85 -13.24 8.54 -7.05
CA LEU A 85 -12.91 9.16 -8.33
C LEU A 85 -14.14 9.39 -9.23
N GLU A 86 -15.33 8.98 -8.79
CA GLU A 86 -16.56 9.00 -9.60
C GLU A 86 -16.43 8.20 -10.92
N ARG A 87 -15.77 7.02 -10.85
CA ARG A 87 -15.55 6.09 -11.98
C ARG A 87 -16.20 4.73 -11.79
#